data_AF-A0A7L0K9R4-F1
#
_entry.id   AF-A0A7L0K9R4-F1
#
_cell.length_a   1.000
_cell.length_b   1.000
_cell.length_c   1.000
_cell.angle_alpha   90.00
_cell.angle_beta   90.00
_cell.angle_gamma   90.00
#
_symmetry.space_group_name_H-M   'P 1'
#
loop_
_entity.id
_entity.type
_entity.pdbx_description
1 polymer ?
#
loop_
_entity_poly.entity_id
_entity_poly.type
_entity_poly.pdbx_seq_one_letter_code
_entity_poly.pdbx_strand_id
1 'polypeptide(L)'
;QYHHYQSHVEIFTFQPEKPSKELAELVMFLAQVAHCYPEQMANFPQQLKELLSYHHTVLDADLRMTFCKALMLLRNKNLINPTSLLELFFQLLRCHDKLLRKTLYTHIVSDIKNVNAKHKNNKINTTLQNFMYTMLRDSNPTAAKISLDVMIELYRRNIWNDAKTVNVITTACFSKVTKVLVAGLKFFLGRDEDENQESDSESDVGVVLKSSLLSSLNCLSSIILLTLATLMHLLLKNISFTLFAMQKHKKKSKPEVFNFSAIHLIHDPQDFAEKLLKQLENCKERFEVKMMLMDLISRLVGIHELFLFNFYPFIQRFLQPHQREVTKILLFAAQASHQLVPPEIIQSVLMTIANNFVTDKNSGEVMTVG
;
A
#
# COMPACT_ATOMS: atom_id res chain seq x y z
N GLN A 1 -40.95 3.66 14.71
CA GLN A 1 -39.69 3.65 13.94
C GLN A 1 -39.08 2.26 13.81
N TYR A 2 -38.77 1.53 14.89
CA TYR A 2 -38.22 0.17 14.76
C TYR A 2 -39.16 -0.83 14.05
N HIS A 3 -40.45 -0.88 14.42
CA HIS A 3 -41.44 -1.67 13.68
C HIS A 3 -41.61 -1.23 12.23
N HIS A 4 -41.51 0.08 11.97
CA HIS A 4 -41.58 0.62 10.61
C HIS A 4 -40.40 0.15 9.75
N TYR A 5 -39.20 0.08 10.35
CA TYR A 5 -38.02 -0.53 9.74
C TYR A 5 -38.24 -2.03 9.47
N GLN A 6 -38.79 -2.79 10.42
CA GLN A 6 -39.06 -4.23 10.23
C GLN A 6 -39.99 -4.47 9.04
N SER A 7 -41.11 -3.74 8.95
CA SER A 7 -42.03 -3.85 7.81
C SER A 7 -41.35 -3.48 6.49
N HIS A 8 -40.50 -2.45 6.48
CA HIS A 8 -39.74 -2.06 5.29
C HIS A 8 -38.69 -3.10 4.87
N VAL A 9 -38.03 -3.75 5.83
CA VAL A 9 -37.08 -4.84 5.57
C VAL A 9 -37.78 -6.06 4.98
N GLU A 10 -38.95 -6.42 5.49
CA GLU A 10 -39.75 -7.52 4.94
C GLU A 10 -40.14 -7.22 3.49
N ILE A 11 -40.68 -6.03 3.21
CA ILE A 11 -41.02 -5.58 1.84
C ILE A 11 -39.77 -5.60 0.94
N PHE A 12 -38.65 -5.10 1.46
CA PHE A 12 -37.38 -5.05 0.73
C PHE A 12 -36.85 -6.45 0.40
N THR A 13 -37.05 -7.43 1.28
CA THR A 13 -36.63 -8.83 1.04
C THR A 13 -37.35 -9.43 -0.17
N PHE A 14 -38.59 -8.99 -0.44
CA PHE A 14 -39.33 -9.39 -1.64
C PHE A 14 -38.94 -8.61 -2.92
N GLN A 15 -38.43 -7.38 -2.79
CA GLN A 15 -38.03 -6.53 -3.93
C GLN A 15 -36.71 -5.79 -3.67
N PRO A 16 -35.57 -6.49 -3.66
CA PRO A 16 -34.27 -5.92 -3.26
C PRO A 16 -33.65 -4.95 -4.30
N GLU A 17 -34.19 -4.92 -5.52
CA GLU A 17 -33.72 -4.04 -6.61
C GLU A 17 -34.19 -2.60 -6.46
N LYS A 18 -35.31 -2.36 -5.76
CA LYS A 18 -35.89 -1.03 -5.70
C LYS A 18 -35.13 -0.15 -4.71
N PRO A 19 -34.66 1.05 -5.12
CA PRO A 19 -34.09 2.00 -4.18
C PRO A 19 -35.17 2.47 -3.20
N SER A 20 -34.88 2.40 -1.90
CA SER A 20 -35.77 2.89 -0.85
C SER A 20 -35.06 3.93 0.00
N LYS A 21 -35.42 5.21 -0.21
CA LYS A 21 -34.88 6.33 0.57
C LYS A 21 -35.33 6.26 2.03
N GLU A 22 -36.58 5.88 2.27
CA GLU A 22 -37.13 5.74 3.62
C GLU A 22 -36.37 4.66 4.42
N LEU A 23 -36.08 3.52 3.79
CA LEU A 23 -35.27 2.48 4.43
C LEU A 23 -33.85 2.98 4.75
N ALA A 24 -33.23 3.75 3.84
CA ALA A 24 -31.91 4.34 4.06
C ALA A 24 -31.89 5.28 5.28
N GLU A 25 -32.88 6.17 5.38
CA GLU A 25 -33.04 7.11 6.50
C GLU A 25 -33.30 6.38 7.82
N LEU A 26 -34.20 5.40 7.82
CA LEU A 26 -34.50 4.58 9.00
C LEU A 26 -33.26 3.83 9.48
N VAL A 27 -32.50 3.20 8.58
CA VAL A 27 -31.28 2.45 8.93
C VAL A 27 -30.22 3.37 9.54
N MET A 28 -30.03 4.56 8.99
CA MET A 28 -29.07 5.53 9.55
C MET A 28 -29.51 6.05 10.91
N PHE A 29 -30.80 6.40 11.06
CA PHE A 29 -31.35 6.83 12.34
C PHE A 29 -31.18 5.74 13.41
N LEU A 30 -31.55 4.50 13.08
CA LEU A 30 -31.41 3.35 13.96
C LEU A 30 -29.95 3.08 14.34
N ALA A 31 -29.00 3.19 13.41
CA ALA A 31 -27.58 3.06 13.71
C ALA A 31 -27.06 4.16 14.66
N GLN A 32 -27.55 5.39 14.52
CA GLN A 32 -27.21 6.47 15.44
C GLN A 32 -27.77 6.24 16.85
N VAL A 33 -28.98 5.70 16.97
CA VAL A 33 -29.69 5.54 18.25
C VAL A 33 -29.41 4.18 18.91
N ALA A 34 -28.84 3.21 18.21
CA ALA A 34 -28.62 1.83 18.67
C ALA A 34 -27.93 1.71 20.05
N HIS A 35 -26.95 2.57 20.34
CA HIS A 35 -26.25 2.57 21.64
C HIS A 35 -27.13 2.92 22.85
N CYS A 36 -28.22 3.66 22.65
CA CYS A 36 -29.14 4.02 23.72
C CYS A 36 -30.14 2.89 24.05
N TYR A 37 -30.31 1.93 23.14
CA TYR A 37 -31.35 0.89 23.20
C TYR A 37 -30.76 -0.50 22.89
N PRO A 38 -29.84 -1.01 23.72
CA PRO A 38 -29.10 -2.24 23.43
C PRO A 38 -29.99 -3.48 23.35
N GLU A 39 -31.06 -3.55 24.14
CA GLU A 39 -31.98 -4.70 24.16
C GLU A 39 -32.83 -4.80 22.90
N GLN A 40 -33.49 -3.70 22.49
CA GLN A 40 -34.34 -3.71 21.30
C GLN A 40 -33.53 -3.79 19.99
N MET A 41 -32.27 -3.37 20.02
CA MET A 41 -31.41 -3.27 18.83
C MET A 41 -30.38 -4.40 18.71
N ALA A 42 -30.45 -5.43 19.56
CA ALA A 42 -29.49 -6.53 19.56
C ALA A 42 -29.39 -7.26 18.19
N ASN A 43 -30.53 -7.45 17.51
CA ASN A 43 -30.60 -8.16 16.23
C ASN A 43 -30.33 -7.28 15.01
N PHE A 44 -30.38 -5.95 15.18
CA PHE A 44 -30.27 -5.00 14.07
C PHE A 44 -28.93 -5.09 13.30
N PRO A 45 -27.75 -5.17 13.96
CA PRO A 45 -26.48 -5.35 13.26
C PRO A 45 -26.41 -6.65 12.46
N GLN A 46 -27.00 -7.74 12.98
CA GLN A 46 -26.99 -9.04 12.32
C GLN A 46 -27.89 -9.05 11.08
N GLN A 47 -29.08 -8.46 11.18
CA GLN A 47 -29.99 -8.28 10.05
C GLN A 47 -29.34 -7.48 8.91
N LEU A 48 -28.67 -6.37 9.22
CA LEU A 48 -27.96 -5.59 8.21
C LEU A 48 -26.82 -6.37 7.53
N LYS A 49 -26.09 -7.20 8.30
CA LYS A 49 -25.05 -8.06 7.74
C LYS A 49 -25.63 -9.09 6.77
N GLU A 50 -26.72 -9.74 7.16
CA GLU A 50 -27.40 -10.75 6.33
C GLU A 50 -27.95 -10.12 5.05
N LEU A 51 -28.65 -8.99 5.14
CA LEU A 51 -29.15 -8.26 3.98
C LEU A 51 -28.04 -7.90 2.98
N LEU A 52 -26.90 -7.41 3.48
CA LEU A 52 -25.73 -7.15 2.63
C LEU A 52 -25.15 -8.45 2.07
N SER A 53 -24.99 -9.49 2.89
CA SER A 53 -24.37 -10.75 2.44
C SER A 53 -25.19 -11.47 1.36
N TYR A 54 -26.52 -11.42 1.42
CA TYR A 54 -27.39 -12.10 0.44
C TYR A 54 -27.64 -11.25 -0.80
N HIS A 55 -27.78 -9.93 -0.67
CA HIS A 55 -28.24 -9.07 -1.76
C HIS A 55 -27.17 -8.09 -2.28
N HIS A 56 -25.89 -8.21 -1.91
CA HIS A 56 -24.86 -7.22 -2.28
C HIS A 56 -24.69 -6.96 -3.78
N THR A 57 -25.06 -7.89 -4.67
CA THR A 57 -24.99 -7.68 -6.12
C THR A 57 -26.22 -6.95 -6.67
N VAL A 58 -27.38 -7.16 -6.05
CA VAL A 58 -28.69 -6.71 -6.53
C VAL A 58 -29.10 -5.36 -5.93
N LEU A 59 -28.65 -5.10 -4.68
CA LEU A 59 -28.89 -3.85 -3.96
C LEU A 59 -28.50 -2.61 -4.78
N ASP A 60 -29.31 -1.57 -4.72
CA ASP A 60 -28.93 -0.24 -5.22
C ASP A 60 -27.64 0.27 -4.57
N ALA A 61 -26.83 1.02 -5.34
CA ALA A 61 -25.51 1.47 -4.91
C ALA A 61 -25.57 2.42 -3.70
N ASP A 62 -26.53 3.34 -3.66
CA ASP A 62 -26.66 4.31 -2.58
C ASP A 62 -27.16 3.64 -1.30
N LEU A 63 -28.10 2.70 -1.42
CA LEU A 63 -28.61 1.92 -0.30
C LEU A 63 -27.50 1.01 0.28
N ARG A 64 -26.74 0.34 -0.58
CA ARG A 64 -25.59 -0.49 -0.19
C ARG A 64 -24.53 0.32 0.56
N MET A 65 -24.20 1.51 0.06
CA MET A 65 -23.28 2.44 0.72
C MET A 65 -23.82 2.87 2.10
N THR A 66 -25.13 3.14 2.20
CA THR A 66 -25.78 3.53 3.45
C THR A 66 -25.72 2.43 4.50
N PHE A 67 -26.00 1.18 4.11
CA PHE A 67 -25.88 0.03 5.01
C PHE A 67 -24.44 -0.18 5.49
N CYS A 68 -23.46 -0.01 4.59
CA CYS A 68 -22.05 -0.07 4.97
C CYS A 68 -21.70 1.02 5.98
N LYS A 69 -22.11 2.28 5.76
CA LYS A 69 -21.89 3.39 6.69
C LYS A 69 -22.55 3.15 8.05
N ALA A 70 -23.76 2.60 8.07
CA ALA A 70 -24.46 2.23 9.29
C ALA A 70 -23.67 1.18 10.10
N LEU A 71 -23.18 0.12 9.44
CA LEU A 71 -22.33 -0.89 10.08
C LEU A 71 -21.00 -0.32 10.58
N MET A 72 -20.36 0.57 9.82
CA MET A 72 -19.14 1.28 10.27
C MET A 72 -19.39 2.12 11.53
N LEU A 73 -20.54 2.80 11.60
CA LEU A 73 -20.92 3.61 12.76
C LEU A 73 -21.17 2.73 14.00
N LEU A 74 -21.90 1.62 13.83
CA LEU A 74 -22.12 0.64 14.90
C LEU A 74 -20.80 0.03 15.39
N ARG A 75 -19.85 -0.19 14.47
CA ARG A 75 -18.49 -0.67 14.78
C ARG A 75 -17.70 0.33 15.61
N ASN A 76 -17.71 1.61 15.24
CA ASN A 76 -17.05 2.68 15.99
C ASN A 76 -17.58 2.80 17.43
N LYS A 77 -18.83 2.40 17.66
CA LYS A 77 -19.46 2.31 18.99
C LYS A 77 -19.24 0.98 19.71
N ASN A 78 -18.40 0.09 19.16
CA ASN A 78 -18.10 -1.25 19.66
C ASN A 78 -19.31 -2.19 19.82
N LEU A 79 -20.40 -1.96 19.07
CA LEU A 79 -21.59 -2.82 19.09
C LEU A 79 -21.44 -4.06 18.20
N ILE A 80 -20.39 -4.14 17.38
CA ILE A 80 -20.15 -5.21 16.42
C ILE A 80 -18.73 -5.77 16.60
N ASN A 81 -18.61 -7.10 16.57
CA ASN A 81 -17.33 -7.79 16.51
C ASN A 81 -16.56 -7.44 15.21
N PRO A 82 -15.29 -7.00 15.30
CA PRO A 82 -14.49 -6.61 14.14
C PRO A 82 -14.35 -7.71 13.11
N THR A 83 -14.10 -8.95 13.53
CA THR A 83 -13.73 -10.05 12.63
C THR A 83 -14.84 -10.33 11.62
N SER A 84 -16.07 -10.53 12.10
CA SER A 84 -17.23 -10.80 11.25
C SER A 84 -17.58 -9.62 10.34
N LEU A 85 -17.36 -8.37 10.79
CA LEU A 85 -17.63 -7.21 9.96
C LEU A 85 -16.60 -7.05 8.83
N LEU A 86 -15.32 -7.24 9.15
CA LEU A 86 -14.24 -7.13 8.17
C LEU A 86 -14.36 -8.22 7.10
N GLU A 87 -14.70 -9.46 7.47
CA GLU A 87 -14.99 -10.55 6.52
C GLU A 87 -16.06 -10.16 5.50
N LEU A 88 -17.18 -9.58 5.96
CA LEU A 88 -18.23 -9.05 5.08
C LEU A 88 -17.69 -7.94 4.17
N PHE A 89 -16.94 -6.97 4.72
CA PHE A 89 -16.40 -5.87 3.93
C PHE A 89 -15.44 -6.34 2.84
N PHE A 90 -14.63 -7.37 3.07
CA PHE A 90 -13.80 -7.97 2.02
C PHE A 90 -14.62 -8.65 0.93
N GLN A 91 -15.72 -9.34 1.29
CA GLN A 91 -16.64 -9.90 0.30
C GLN A 91 -17.26 -8.80 -0.57
N LEU A 92 -17.63 -7.66 0.03
CA LEU A 92 -18.18 -6.50 -0.67
C LEU A 92 -17.18 -5.82 -1.61
N LEU A 93 -15.86 -6.07 -1.48
CA LEU A 93 -14.88 -5.58 -2.45
C LEU A 93 -15.07 -6.18 -3.86
N ARG A 94 -15.85 -7.26 -3.98
CA ARG A 94 -16.22 -7.87 -5.26
C ARG A 94 -17.20 -7.00 -6.06
N CYS A 95 -17.96 -6.12 -5.39
CA CYS A 95 -18.95 -5.28 -6.05
C CYS A 95 -18.30 -4.27 -6.99
N HIS A 96 -18.96 -4.03 -8.14
CA HIS A 96 -18.50 -3.09 -9.17
C HIS A 96 -18.79 -1.62 -8.82
N ASP A 97 -18.40 -1.18 -7.63
CA ASP A 97 -18.56 0.20 -7.17
C ASP A 97 -17.20 0.75 -6.70
N LYS A 98 -16.74 1.80 -7.37
CA LYS A 98 -15.43 2.43 -7.07
C LYS A 98 -15.49 3.22 -5.76
N LEU A 99 -16.59 3.92 -5.48
CA LEU A 99 -16.74 4.73 -4.28
C LEU A 99 -16.84 3.83 -3.05
N LEU A 100 -17.68 2.79 -3.13
CA LEU A 100 -17.79 1.80 -2.05
C LEU A 100 -16.45 1.15 -1.73
N ARG A 101 -15.72 0.68 -2.74
CA ARG A 101 -14.40 0.06 -2.52
C ARG A 101 -13.41 1.01 -1.86
N LYS A 102 -13.40 2.29 -2.24
CA LYS A 102 -12.55 3.31 -1.60
C LYS A 102 -12.94 3.53 -0.13
N THR A 103 -14.24 3.63 0.15
CA THR A 103 -14.74 3.80 1.52
C THR A 103 -14.44 2.58 2.40
N LEU A 104 -14.67 1.37 1.88
CA LEU A 104 -14.35 0.12 2.56
C LEU A 104 -12.85 0.00 2.85
N TYR A 105 -12.00 0.27 1.85
CA TYR A 105 -10.54 0.26 2.00
C TYR A 105 -10.09 1.15 3.16
N THR A 106 -10.49 2.43 3.14
CA THR A 106 -10.11 3.39 4.19
C THR A 106 -10.60 2.96 5.56
N HIS A 107 -11.83 2.45 5.66
CA HIS A 107 -12.37 1.99 6.93
C HIS A 107 -11.64 0.74 7.46
N ILE A 108 -11.40 -0.27 6.60
CA ILE A 108 -10.69 -1.50 6.97
C ILE A 108 -9.32 -1.17 7.56
N VAL A 109 -8.54 -0.33 6.89
CA VAL A 109 -7.20 0.07 7.37
C VAL A 109 -7.30 0.85 8.69
N SER A 110 -8.28 1.75 8.82
CA SER A 110 -8.50 2.52 10.05
C SER A 110 -8.95 1.66 11.23
N ASP A 111 -9.91 0.74 11.04
CA ASP A 111 -10.41 -0.15 12.09
C ASP A 111 -9.31 -1.10 12.58
N ILE A 112 -8.54 -1.71 11.67
CA ILE A 112 -7.41 -2.57 12.05
C ILE A 112 -6.34 -1.77 12.82
N LYS A 113 -6.06 -0.52 12.41
CA LYS A 113 -5.18 0.38 13.17
C LYS A 113 -5.71 0.67 14.57
N ASN A 114 -7.01 0.96 14.70
CA ASN A 114 -7.64 1.27 15.98
C ASN A 114 -7.69 0.05 16.92
N VAL A 115 -7.97 -1.14 16.38
CA VAL A 115 -7.93 -2.41 17.13
C VAL A 115 -6.54 -2.69 17.69
N ASN A 116 -5.48 -2.30 16.97
CA ASN A 116 -4.10 -2.47 17.38
C ASN A 116 -3.48 -1.24 18.09
N ALA A 117 -4.26 -0.19 18.35
CA ALA A 117 -3.72 1.08 18.86
C ALA A 117 -3.19 1.00 20.30
N LYS A 118 -3.81 0.18 21.17
CA LYS A 118 -3.36 -0.03 22.55
C LYS A 118 -2.32 -1.14 22.65
N HIS A 119 -2.59 -2.27 22.03
CA HIS A 119 -1.75 -3.46 22.01
C HIS A 119 -2.03 -4.25 20.73
N LYS A 120 -1.02 -4.99 20.22
CA LYS A 120 -1.18 -5.86 19.05
C LYS A 120 -2.15 -7.00 19.32
N ASN A 121 -3.34 -6.98 18.73
CA ASN A 121 -4.33 -8.03 18.94
C ASN A 121 -4.05 -9.24 18.02
N ASN A 122 -3.08 -10.07 18.42
CA ASN A 122 -2.60 -11.20 17.62
C ASN A 122 -3.70 -12.18 17.22
N LYS A 123 -4.74 -12.36 18.04
CA LYS A 123 -5.87 -13.25 17.71
C LYS A 123 -6.63 -12.74 16.50
N ILE A 124 -7.03 -11.47 16.51
CA ILE A 124 -7.75 -10.84 15.39
C ILE A 124 -6.84 -10.77 14.17
N ASN A 125 -5.57 -10.37 14.34
CA ASN A 125 -4.61 -10.28 13.25
C ASN A 125 -4.40 -11.64 12.56
N THR A 126 -4.26 -12.72 13.32
CA THR A 126 -4.09 -14.08 12.77
C THR A 126 -5.31 -14.51 11.96
N THR A 127 -6.52 -14.26 12.47
CA THR A 127 -7.76 -14.59 11.74
C THR A 127 -7.87 -13.79 10.45
N LEU A 128 -7.61 -12.48 10.50
CA LEU A 128 -7.66 -11.62 9.31
C LEU A 128 -6.58 -12.00 8.29
N GLN A 129 -5.35 -12.27 8.72
CA GLN A 129 -4.27 -12.73 7.83
C GLN A 129 -4.62 -14.04 7.13
N ASN A 130 -5.21 -15.02 7.85
CA ASN A 130 -5.68 -16.26 7.27
C ASN A 130 -6.78 -16.01 6.22
N PHE A 131 -7.69 -15.10 6.52
CA PHE A 131 -8.75 -14.71 5.60
C PHE A 131 -8.18 -14.01 4.34
N MET A 132 -7.20 -13.12 4.49
CA MET A 132 -6.53 -12.45 3.37
C MET A 132 -5.85 -13.43 2.42
N TYR A 133 -5.25 -14.49 2.95
CA TYR A 133 -4.65 -15.55 2.12
C TYR A 133 -5.67 -16.22 1.21
N THR A 134 -6.88 -16.45 1.70
CA THR A 134 -8.01 -16.94 0.89
C THR A 134 -8.43 -15.91 -0.15
N MET A 135 -8.47 -14.61 0.21
CA MET A 135 -8.85 -13.53 -0.70
C MET A 135 -7.84 -13.26 -1.83
N LEU A 136 -6.54 -13.46 -1.60
CA LEU A 136 -5.53 -13.32 -2.66
C LEU A 136 -5.63 -14.41 -3.73
N ARG A 137 -6.22 -15.56 -3.36
CA ARG A 137 -6.52 -16.68 -4.26
C ARG A 137 -7.90 -16.58 -4.91
N ASP A 138 -8.64 -15.51 -4.61
CA ASP A 138 -9.98 -15.30 -5.14
C ASP A 138 -9.95 -15.11 -6.67
N SER A 139 -11.01 -15.51 -7.34
CA SER A 139 -11.15 -15.40 -8.80
C SER A 139 -11.29 -13.95 -9.26
N ASN A 140 -11.77 -13.05 -8.38
CA ASN A 140 -11.96 -11.64 -8.71
C ASN A 140 -10.63 -10.86 -8.59
N PRO A 141 -10.06 -10.38 -9.71
CA PRO A 141 -8.76 -9.70 -9.71
C PRO A 141 -8.77 -8.37 -8.96
N THR A 142 -9.92 -7.68 -8.91
CA THR A 142 -10.02 -6.38 -8.22
C THR A 142 -10.08 -6.55 -6.71
N ALA A 143 -10.79 -7.56 -6.21
CA ALA A 143 -10.83 -7.87 -4.79
C ALA A 143 -9.45 -8.35 -4.30
N ALA A 144 -8.78 -9.22 -5.07
CA ALA A 144 -7.42 -9.68 -4.76
C ALA A 144 -6.42 -8.51 -4.71
N LYS A 145 -6.47 -7.59 -5.69
CA LYS A 145 -5.60 -6.41 -5.72
C LYS A 145 -5.81 -5.49 -4.52
N ILE A 146 -7.06 -5.16 -4.19
CA ILE A 146 -7.35 -4.27 -3.05
C ILE A 146 -6.97 -4.96 -1.73
N SER A 147 -7.20 -6.27 -1.61
CA SER A 147 -6.78 -7.04 -0.43
C SER A 147 -5.26 -7.00 -0.25
N LEU A 148 -4.51 -7.14 -1.36
CA LEU A 148 -3.06 -6.98 -1.35
C LEU A 148 -2.64 -5.56 -0.93
N ASP A 149 -3.28 -4.52 -1.47
CA ASP A 149 -2.98 -3.13 -1.07
C ASP A 149 -3.20 -2.91 0.43
N VAL A 150 -4.28 -3.47 0.99
CA VAL A 150 -4.55 -3.40 2.45
C VAL A 150 -3.41 -4.06 3.23
N MET A 151 -2.93 -5.23 2.80
CA MET A 151 -1.80 -5.90 3.46
C MET A 151 -0.52 -5.05 3.40
N ILE A 152 -0.23 -4.47 2.25
CA ILE A 152 0.93 -3.60 2.03
C ILE A 152 0.84 -2.34 2.92
N GLU A 153 -0.32 -1.70 2.97
CA GLU A 153 -0.55 -0.51 3.79
C GLU A 153 -0.41 -0.81 5.29
N LEU A 154 -0.91 -1.96 5.75
CA LEU A 154 -0.77 -2.39 7.15
C LEU A 154 0.66 -2.77 7.52
N TYR A 155 1.44 -3.29 6.57
CA TYR A 155 2.87 -3.53 6.73
C TYR A 155 3.64 -2.20 6.88
N ARG A 156 3.39 -1.22 6.00
CA ARG A 156 4.01 0.12 6.07
C ARG A 156 3.70 0.85 7.36
N ARG A 157 2.49 0.68 7.89
CA ARG A 157 2.08 1.25 9.19
C ARG A 157 2.68 0.51 10.39
N ASN A 158 3.57 -0.48 10.19
CA ASN A 158 4.16 -1.33 11.22
C ASN A 158 3.14 -2.08 12.09
N ILE A 159 1.94 -2.35 11.57
CA ILE A 159 0.90 -3.08 12.29
C ILE A 159 1.09 -4.59 12.06
N TRP A 160 1.24 -5.00 10.80
CA TRP A 160 1.43 -6.40 10.38
C TRP A 160 2.86 -6.66 9.87
N ASN A 161 3.86 -6.28 10.66
CA ASN A 161 5.28 -6.44 10.34
C ASN A 161 5.82 -7.85 10.69
N ASP A 162 5.08 -8.89 10.32
CA ASP A 162 5.39 -10.29 10.66
C ASP A 162 5.86 -11.07 9.42
N ALA A 163 6.69 -12.09 9.61
CA ALA A 163 7.14 -12.97 8.53
C ALA A 163 5.98 -13.62 7.77
N LYS A 164 4.89 -13.98 8.48
CA LYS A 164 3.68 -14.53 7.85
C LYS A 164 3.07 -13.60 6.82
N THR A 165 2.98 -12.30 7.10
CA THR A 165 2.42 -11.30 6.18
C THR A 165 3.26 -11.20 4.91
N VAL A 166 4.58 -11.13 5.08
CA VAL A 166 5.53 -11.06 3.96
C VAL A 166 5.43 -12.30 3.07
N ASN A 167 5.40 -13.49 3.66
CA ASN A 167 5.28 -14.74 2.90
C ASN A 167 3.90 -14.94 2.26
N VAL A 168 2.86 -14.25 2.74
CA VAL A 168 1.59 -14.17 2.00
C VAL A 168 1.75 -13.22 0.80
N ILE A 169 2.46 -12.10 0.93
CA ILE A 169 2.73 -11.17 -0.16
C ILE A 169 3.63 -11.80 -1.24
N THR A 170 4.59 -12.66 -0.90
CA THR A 170 5.39 -13.40 -1.91
C THR A 170 4.51 -14.22 -2.86
N THR A 171 3.38 -14.75 -2.38
CA THR A 171 2.44 -15.49 -3.24
C THR A 171 1.80 -14.61 -4.32
N ALA A 172 1.66 -13.30 -4.06
CA ALA A 172 1.13 -12.35 -5.05
C ALA A 172 2.10 -12.14 -6.22
N CYS A 173 3.42 -12.33 -6.00
CA CYS A 173 4.44 -12.29 -7.05
C CYS A 173 4.34 -13.43 -8.07
N PHE A 174 3.51 -14.45 -7.79
CA PHE A 174 3.22 -15.56 -8.72
C PHE A 174 1.81 -15.49 -9.32
N SER A 175 1.11 -14.37 -9.12
CA SER A 175 -0.24 -14.20 -9.65
C SER A 175 -0.22 -14.04 -11.18
N LYS A 176 -1.16 -14.69 -11.86
CA LYS A 176 -1.39 -14.51 -13.31
C LYS A 176 -1.93 -13.11 -13.65
N VAL A 177 -2.46 -12.39 -12.66
CA VAL A 177 -3.02 -11.05 -12.83
C VAL A 177 -1.88 -10.03 -12.74
N THR A 178 -1.51 -9.41 -13.85
CA THR A 178 -0.38 -8.47 -13.93
C THR A 178 -0.44 -7.35 -12.89
N LYS A 179 -1.64 -6.83 -12.58
CA LYS A 179 -1.81 -5.77 -11.55
C LYS A 179 -1.44 -6.23 -10.14
N VAL A 180 -1.76 -7.48 -9.80
CA VAL A 180 -1.45 -8.09 -8.50
C VAL A 180 0.04 -8.42 -8.43
N LEU A 181 0.59 -8.98 -9.52
CA LEU A 181 2.02 -9.22 -9.69
C LEU A 181 2.84 -7.93 -9.49
N VAL A 182 2.52 -6.87 -10.22
CA VAL A 182 3.23 -5.59 -10.14
C VAL A 182 3.14 -4.99 -8.73
N ALA A 183 1.98 -5.06 -8.08
CA ALA A 183 1.84 -4.59 -6.69
C ALA A 183 2.73 -5.38 -5.72
N GLY A 184 2.82 -6.71 -5.86
CA GLY A 184 3.73 -7.54 -5.07
C GLY A 184 5.21 -7.20 -5.33
N LEU A 185 5.59 -6.99 -6.60
CA LEU A 185 6.96 -6.58 -6.95
C LEU A 185 7.30 -5.18 -6.42
N LYS A 186 6.39 -4.21 -6.56
CA LYS A 186 6.56 -2.85 -6.03
C LYS A 186 6.77 -2.86 -4.51
N PHE A 187 6.05 -3.73 -3.79
CA PHE A 187 6.23 -3.90 -2.34
C PHE A 187 7.67 -4.29 -1.97
N PHE A 188 8.26 -5.30 -2.61
CA PHE A 188 9.61 -5.74 -2.28
C PHE A 188 10.70 -4.79 -2.77
N LEU A 189 10.46 -4.06 -3.86
CA LEU A 189 11.41 -3.08 -4.39
C LEU A 189 11.36 -1.72 -3.68
N GLY A 190 10.36 -1.48 -2.83
CA GLY A 190 10.21 -0.21 -2.09
C GLY A 190 9.71 0.99 -2.92
N ARG A 191 9.40 0.80 -4.21
CA ARG A 191 9.08 1.89 -5.17
C ARG A 191 7.77 2.64 -4.90
N ASP A 192 6.95 2.18 -3.96
CA ASP A 192 5.71 2.84 -3.58
C ASP A 192 5.89 3.88 -2.45
N GLU A 193 7.03 3.89 -1.75
CA GLU A 193 7.29 4.94 -0.74
C GLU A 193 7.57 6.29 -1.41
N ASP A 194 8.24 6.28 -2.56
CA ASP A 194 8.56 7.49 -3.33
C ASP A 194 7.29 8.17 -3.89
N GLU A 195 6.34 7.39 -4.42
CA GLU A 195 5.08 7.93 -5.00
C GLU A 195 4.16 8.58 -3.95
N ASN A 196 4.17 8.14 -2.68
CA ASN A 196 3.28 8.68 -1.63
C ASN A 196 3.89 9.89 -0.88
N GLN A 197 5.21 10.00 -0.80
CA GLN A 197 5.88 11.11 -0.10
C GLN A 197 5.80 12.43 -0.89
N GLU A 198 5.73 12.38 -2.23
CA GLU A 198 5.57 13.58 -3.07
C GLU A 198 4.17 14.21 -2.91
N SER A 199 3.12 13.41 -2.70
CA SER A 199 1.74 13.89 -2.61
C SER A 199 1.38 14.62 -1.31
N ASP A 200 2.09 14.39 -0.21
CA ASP A 200 1.79 15.00 1.11
C ASP A 200 2.51 16.36 1.33
N SER A 201 3.31 16.82 0.36
CA SER A 201 4.15 18.01 0.50
C SER A 201 3.57 19.28 -0.13
N GLU A 202 2.49 19.18 -0.91
CA GLU A 202 2.02 20.26 -1.81
C GLU A 202 0.73 20.98 -1.35
N SER A 203 0.12 20.63 -0.22
CA SER A 203 -1.27 21.06 0.01
C SER A 203 -1.54 22.26 0.93
N ASP A 204 -0.58 23.05 1.44
CA ASP A 204 -1.00 24.17 2.32
C ASP A 204 -0.08 25.41 2.54
N VAL A 205 1.02 25.61 1.80
CA VAL A 205 1.97 26.73 2.10
C VAL A 205 2.12 27.76 0.96
N GLY A 206 1.65 27.47 -0.25
CA GLY A 206 2.01 28.24 -1.44
C GLY A 206 1.34 29.62 -1.65
N VAL A 207 0.20 29.89 -1.01
CA VAL A 207 -0.66 31.04 -1.42
C VAL A 207 -0.49 32.29 -0.55
N VAL A 208 0.01 32.19 0.68
CA VAL A 208 0.09 33.32 1.62
C VAL A 208 1.40 34.13 1.51
N LEU A 209 2.44 33.55 0.91
CA LEU A 209 3.80 34.13 0.89
C LEU A 209 3.99 35.29 -0.11
N LYS A 210 3.22 35.35 -1.21
CA LYS A 210 3.45 36.37 -2.25
C LYS A 210 2.76 37.71 -2.01
N SER A 211 1.67 37.76 -1.23
CA SER A 211 0.93 39.00 -0.98
C SER A 211 1.41 39.79 0.24
N SER A 212 2.05 39.14 1.22
CA SER A 212 2.46 39.80 2.47
C SER A 212 3.86 40.40 2.46
N LEU A 213 4.72 40.06 1.50
CA LEU A 213 6.11 40.55 1.42
C LEU A 213 6.22 41.94 0.78
N LEU A 214 5.24 42.36 -0.02
CA LEU A 214 5.24 43.66 -0.69
C LEU A 214 4.79 44.81 0.24
N SER A 215 4.04 44.50 1.29
CA SER A 215 3.51 45.49 2.25
C SER A 215 4.47 45.79 3.41
N SER A 216 5.54 45.01 3.61
CA SER A 216 6.45 45.16 4.76
C SER A 216 7.72 45.97 4.48
N LEU A 217 7.97 46.42 3.25
CA LEU A 217 9.17 47.19 2.89
C LEU A 217 8.99 48.72 2.99
N ASN A 218 7.77 49.22 3.17
CA ASN A 218 7.47 50.66 3.21
C ASN A 218 7.35 51.26 4.62
N CYS A 219 7.82 50.59 5.66
CA CYS A 219 7.80 51.14 7.03
C CYS A 219 9.19 51.11 7.66
N LEU A 220 10.12 51.86 7.07
CA LEU A 220 11.48 52.06 7.56
C LEU A 220 11.75 53.52 7.97
N SER A 221 10.74 54.26 8.46
CA SER A 221 10.93 55.67 8.87
C SER A 221 10.39 56.05 10.25
N SER A 222 10.20 55.12 11.19
CA SER A 222 9.90 55.51 12.58
C SER A 222 10.44 54.49 13.56
N ILE A 223 11.71 54.70 13.94
CA ILE A 223 12.26 54.24 15.20
C ILE A 223 11.49 55.00 16.28
N ILE A 224 10.71 54.30 17.12
CA ILE A 224 10.45 54.57 18.55
C ILE A 224 9.32 53.62 19.00
N LEU A 225 9.62 52.80 20.01
CA LEU A 225 8.70 51.99 20.79
C LEU A 225 8.06 50.76 20.11
N LEU A 226 8.89 49.83 19.65
CA LEU A 226 8.46 48.45 19.48
C LEU A 226 8.24 47.85 20.89
N THR A 227 6.98 47.68 21.28
CA THR A 227 6.61 47.08 22.56
C THR A 227 7.26 45.70 22.70
N LEU A 228 7.74 45.36 23.91
CA LEU A 228 8.38 44.06 24.24
C LEU A 228 7.62 42.85 23.66
N ALA A 229 6.28 42.94 23.56
CA ALA A 229 5.41 41.92 22.98
C ALA A 229 5.63 41.67 21.48
N THR A 230 5.87 42.71 20.67
CA THR A 230 6.09 42.55 19.22
C THR A 230 7.49 42.03 18.90
N LEU A 231 8.50 42.44 19.68
CA LEU A 231 9.84 41.88 19.58
C LEU A 231 9.88 40.40 20.02
N MET A 232 9.17 40.05 21.12
CA MET A 232 8.98 38.67 21.56
C MET A 232 8.26 37.81 20.51
N HIS A 233 7.24 38.35 19.84
CA HIS A 233 6.51 37.62 18.79
C HIS A 233 7.37 37.35 17.54
N LEU A 234 8.22 38.31 17.15
CA LEU A 234 9.16 38.13 16.03
C LEU A 234 10.24 37.08 16.36
N LEU A 235 10.76 37.13 17.59
CA LEU A 235 11.70 36.13 18.12
C LEU A 235 11.06 34.73 18.16
N LEU A 236 9.84 34.60 18.69
CA LEU A 236 9.09 33.34 18.72
C LEU A 236 8.86 32.77 17.31
N LYS A 237 8.62 33.62 16.31
CA LYS A 237 8.43 33.20 14.91
C LYS A 237 9.74 32.75 14.24
N ASN A 238 10.85 33.40 14.56
CA ASN A 238 12.18 32.96 14.10
C ASN A 238 12.63 31.69 14.82
N ILE A 239 12.30 31.54 16.11
CA ILE A 239 12.54 30.32 16.89
C ILE A 239 11.68 29.17 16.34
N SER A 240 10.40 29.39 16.00
CA SER A 240 9.57 28.34 15.41
C SER A 240 10.04 27.93 14.00
N PHE A 241 10.51 28.88 13.20
CA PHE A 241 11.11 28.60 11.89
C PHE A 241 12.42 27.81 12.00
N THR A 242 13.30 28.18 12.94
CA THR A 242 14.56 27.46 13.19
C THR A 242 14.29 26.08 13.80
N LEU A 243 13.33 25.94 14.72
CA LEU A 243 12.88 24.63 15.23
C LEU A 243 12.31 23.75 14.11
N PHE A 244 11.57 24.32 13.16
CA PHE A 244 11.04 23.59 12.01
C PHE A 244 12.16 23.16 11.03
N ALA A 245 13.16 24.02 10.80
CA ALA A 245 14.35 23.68 10.04
C ALA A 245 15.19 22.60 10.73
N MET A 246 15.35 22.67 12.06
CA MET A 246 16.02 21.64 12.87
C MET A 246 15.25 20.32 12.88
N GLN A 247 13.91 20.34 12.86
CA GLN A 247 13.09 19.12 12.67
C GLN A 247 13.26 18.52 11.27
N LYS A 248 13.40 19.34 10.22
CA LYS A 248 13.76 18.86 8.86
C LYS A 248 15.16 18.25 8.83
N HIS A 249 16.15 18.84 9.49
CA HIS A 249 17.50 18.27 9.60
C HIS A 249 17.54 17.02 10.49
N LYS A 250 16.77 16.93 11.58
CA LYS A 250 16.59 15.70 12.37
C LYS A 250 15.86 14.60 11.62
N LYS A 251 14.97 14.93 10.66
CA LYS A 251 14.34 13.96 9.76
C LYS A 251 15.30 13.46 8.67
N LYS A 252 16.20 14.30 8.17
CA LYS A 252 17.30 13.92 7.25
C LYS A 252 18.44 13.16 7.95
N SER A 253 18.60 13.35 9.26
CA SER A 253 19.55 12.67 10.13
C SER A 253 18.83 11.67 11.06
N LYS A 254 17.75 11.04 10.60
CA LYS A 254 17.50 9.69 11.09
C LYS A 254 18.47 8.81 10.31
N PRO A 255 19.25 7.92 10.95
CA PRO A 255 19.85 6.83 10.19
C PRO A 255 18.71 6.24 9.36
N GLU A 256 18.93 5.98 8.07
CA GLU A 256 18.02 5.13 7.31
C GLU A 256 17.77 3.94 8.21
N VAL A 257 16.56 3.89 8.78
CA VAL A 257 16.14 2.72 9.49
C VAL A 257 16.12 1.74 8.36
N PHE A 258 17.12 0.85 8.32
CA PHE A 258 17.03 -0.42 7.65
C PHE A 258 15.81 -1.09 8.29
N ASN A 259 14.62 -0.64 7.91
CA ASN A 259 13.37 -1.32 8.12
C ASN A 259 13.73 -2.73 7.71
N PHE A 260 13.60 -3.70 8.63
CA PHE A 260 13.74 -5.11 8.33
C PHE A 260 13.20 -5.32 6.92
N SER A 261 14.12 -5.40 5.94
CA SER A 261 13.68 -5.33 4.55
C SER A 261 12.76 -6.52 4.42
N ALA A 262 11.57 -6.34 3.84
CA ALA A 262 10.60 -7.44 3.73
C ALA A 262 11.29 -8.71 3.16
N ILE A 263 12.33 -8.50 2.35
CA ILE A 263 13.28 -9.51 1.87
C ILE A 263 13.89 -10.41 2.96
N HIS A 264 14.27 -9.91 4.13
CA HIS A 264 14.82 -10.72 5.23
C HIS A 264 13.77 -11.57 5.96
N LEU A 265 12.49 -11.22 5.84
CA LEU A 265 11.38 -11.92 6.50
C LEU A 265 10.83 -13.08 5.65
N ILE A 266 11.43 -13.35 4.49
CA ILE A 266 11.07 -14.47 3.61
C ILE A 266 11.57 -15.78 4.22
N HIS A 267 10.70 -16.80 4.28
CA HIS A 267 11.06 -18.07 4.92
C HIS A 267 12.02 -18.93 4.09
N ASP A 268 11.84 -18.96 2.77
CA ASP A 268 12.68 -19.71 1.84
C ASP A 268 13.07 -18.80 0.65
N PRO A 269 14.15 -18.02 0.77
CA PRO A 269 14.57 -17.10 -0.27
C PRO A 269 15.13 -17.82 -1.53
N GLN A 270 15.69 -19.02 -1.37
CA GLN A 270 16.26 -19.80 -2.48
C GLN A 270 15.14 -20.31 -3.40
N ASP A 271 14.15 -21.05 -2.86
CA ASP A 271 13.01 -21.56 -3.65
C ASP A 271 12.19 -20.42 -4.26
N PHE A 272 12.07 -19.30 -3.54
CA PHE A 272 11.41 -18.10 -4.05
C PHE A 272 12.13 -17.53 -5.29
N ALA A 273 13.46 -17.38 -5.24
CA ALA A 273 14.25 -16.86 -6.34
C ALA A 273 14.24 -17.80 -7.56
N GLU A 274 14.33 -19.11 -7.35
CA GLU A 274 14.26 -20.11 -8.43
C GLU A 274 12.91 -20.09 -9.16
N LYS A 275 11.80 -20.03 -8.40
CA LYS A 275 10.46 -19.91 -8.97
C LYS A 275 10.27 -18.61 -9.75
N LEU A 276 10.80 -17.49 -9.23
CA LEU A 276 10.74 -16.20 -9.92
C LEU A 276 11.54 -16.23 -11.22
N LEU A 277 12.73 -16.86 -11.24
CA LEU A 277 13.52 -17.01 -12.46
C LEU A 277 12.78 -17.84 -13.51
N LYS A 278 12.20 -18.97 -13.11
CA LYS A 278 11.40 -19.82 -14.01
C LYS A 278 10.19 -19.08 -14.58
N GLN A 279 9.56 -18.22 -13.78
CA GLN A 279 8.49 -17.34 -14.26
C GLN A 279 9.01 -16.30 -15.24
N LEU A 280 10.17 -15.69 -14.96
CA LEU A 280 10.81 -14.68 -15.81
C LEU A 280 11.18 -15.22 -17.19
N GLU A 281 11.73 -16.44 -17.26
CA GLU A 281 12.05 -17.12 -18.52
C GLU A 281 10.83 -17.32 -19.42
N ASN A 282 9.68 -17.67 -18.82
CA ASN A 282 8.42 -17.90 -19.53
C ASN A 282 7.54 -16.64 -19.64
N CYS A 283 8.02 -15.49 -19.15
CA CYS A 283 7.22 -14.30 -19.00
C CYS A 283 6.91 -13.65 -20.35
N LYS A 284 5.63 -13.51 -20.68
CA LYS A 284 5.12 -12.81 -21.89
C LYS A 284 4.73 -11.35 -21.62
N GLU A 285 4.96 -10.86 -20.41
CA GLU A 285 4.62 -9.49 -20.01
C GLU A 285 5.54 -8.44 -20.62
N ARG A 286 5.15 -7.17 -20.46
CA ARG A 286 5.95 -6.00 -20.87
C ARG A 286 7.35 -6.03 -20.25
N PHE A 287 8.32 -5.47 -20.98
CA PHE A 287 9.71 -5.42 -20.55
C PHE A 287 9.92 -4.78 -19.17
N GLU A 288 9.12 -3.75 -18.81
CA GLU A 288 9.14 -3.12 -17.49
C GLU A 288 8.88 -4.11 -16.35
N VAL A 289 7.93 -5.05 -16.51
CA VAL A 289 7.65 -6.08 -15.50
C VAL A 289 8.80 -7.07 -15.40
N LYS A 290 9.44 -7.40 -16.55
CA LYS A 290 10.65 -8.24 -16.57
C LYS A 290 11.81 -7.57 -15.83
N MET A 291 11.99 -6.26 -16.01
CA MET A 291 13.00 -5.47 -15.28
C MET A 291 12.74 -5.50 -13.76
N MET A 292 11.49 -5.38 -13.33
CA MET A 292 11.15 -5.47 -11.90
C MET A 292 11.43 -6.86 -11.33
N LEU A 293 11.18 -7.92 -12.09
CA LEU A 293 11.53 -9.29 -11.70
C LEU A 293 13.05 -9.47 -11.60
N MET A 294 13.82 -8.97 -12.57
CA MET A 294 15.28 -9.03 -12.54
C MET A 294 15.86 -8.27 -11.33
N ASP A 295 15.35 -7.06 -11.02
CA ASP A 295 15.74 -6.27 -9.84
C ASP A 295 15.45 -7.01 -8.53
N LEU A 296 14.29 -7.67 -8.44
CA LEU A 296 13.96 -8.44 -7.23
C LEU A 296 14.88 -9.66 -7.08
N ILE A 297 15.10 -10.40 -8.16
CA ILE A 297 15.99 -11.58 -8.15
C ILE A 297 17.43 -11.16 -7.79
N SER A 298 17.95 -10.09 -8.39
CA SER A 298 19.32 -9.62 -8.09
C SER A 298 19.49 -9.23 -6.62
N ARG A 299 18.50 -8.56 -6.03
CA ARG A 299 18.49 -8.23 -4.59
C ARG A 299 18.43 -9.47 -3.71
N LEU A 300 17.60 -10.46 -4.07
CA LEU A 300 17.52 -11.71 -3.30
C LEU A 300 18.85 -12.46 -3.31
N VAL A 301 19.48 -12.59 -4.48
CA VAL A 301 20.77 -13.25 -4.66
C VAL A 301 21.87 -12.52 -3.87
N GLY A 302 21.93 -11.19 -3.96
CA GLY A 302 22.94 -10.41 -3.25
C GLY A 302 22.78 -10.40 -1.73
N ILE A 303 21.54 -10.31 -1.21
CA ILE A 303 21.29 -10.20 0.23
C ILE A 303 21.42 -11.55 0.95
N HIS A 304 20.91 -12.62 0.33
CA HIS A 304 20.88 -13.96 0.95
C HIS A 304 21.98 -14.88 0.41
N GLU A 305 22.89 -14.37 -0.41
CA GLU A 305 24.01 -15.11 -1.04
C GLU A 305 23.54 -16.41 -1.72
N LEU A 306 22.49 -16.30 -2.53
CA LEU A 306 21.79 -17.45 -3.13
C LEU A 306 22.53 -18.07 -4.31
N PHE A 307 22.46 -19.39 -4.44
CA PHE A 307 23.06 -20.11 -5.57
C PHE A 307 22.08 -20.17 -6.76
N LEU A 308 22.08 -19.13 -7.60
CA LEU A 308 21.19 -19.04 -8.77
C LEU A 308 21.97 -18.87 -10.10
N PHE A 309 22.75 -19.89 -10.48
CA PHE A 309 23.68 -19.79 -11.61
C PHE A 309 23.02 -19.55 -12.97
N ASN A 310 21.77 -20.00 -13.16
CA ASN A 310 21.03 -19.80 -14.41
C ASN A 310 20.64 -18.33 -14.65
N PHE A 311 20.71 -17.47 -13.62
CA PHE A 311 20.43 -16.05 -13.74
C PHE A 311 21.46 -15.30 -14.59
N TYR A 312 22.76 -15.66 -14.50
CA TYR A 312 23.82 -14.95 -15.21
C TYR A 312 23.76 -15.14 -16.73
N PRO A 313 23.62 -16.38 -17.27
CA PRO A 313 23.41 -16.58 -18.71
C PRO A 313 22.12 -15.92 -19.22
N PHE A 314 21.10 -15.80 -18.37
CA PHE A 314 19.87 -15.10 -18.72
C PHE A 314 20.10 -13.59 -18.86
N ILE A 315 20.78 -12.96 -17.90
CA ILE A 315 21.15 -11.53 -17.96
C ILE A 315 22.06 -11.23 -19.15
N GLN A 316 23.04 -12.10 -19.44
CA GLN A 316 23.99 -11.90 -20.55
C GLN A 316 23.30 -11.61 -21.89
N ARG A 317 22.13 -12.22 -22.14
CA ARG A 317 21.33 -11.98 -23.36
C ARG A 317 20.86 -10.53 -23.51
N PHE A 318 20.76 -9.79 -22.41
CA PHE A 318 20.33 -8.40 -22.37
C PHE A 318 21.49 -7.40 -22.24
N LEU A 319 22.73 -7.87 -22.12
CA LEU A 319 23.93 -7.03 -22.01
C LEU A 319 24.40 -6.55 -23.40
N GLN A 320 23.56 -5.75 -24.05
CA GLN A 320 23.87 -5.09 -25.32
C GLN A 320 23.74 -3.57 -25.16
N PRO A 321 24.65 -2.75 -25.72
CA PRO A 321 24.62 -1.29 -25.59
C PRO A 321 23.30 -0.64 -26.06
N HIS A 322 22.69 -1.21 -27.09
CA HIS A 322 21.44 -0.71 -27.68
C HIS A 322 20.20 -1.11 -26.87
N GLN A 323 20.35 -1.96 -25.85
CA GLN A 323 19.24 -2.41 -25.04
C GLN A 323 18.68 -1.26 -24.20
N ARG A 324 17.35 -1.17 -24.11
CA ARG A 324 16.68 -0.17 -23.27
C ARG A 324 17.03 -0.38 -21.80
N GLU A 325 17.40 0.70 -21.12
CA GLU A 325 17.77 0.72 -19.68
C GLU A 325 18.91 -0.23 -19.30
N VAL A 326 19.88 -0.42 -20.20
CA VAL A 326 21.01 -1.34 -19.98
C VAL A 326 21.81 -1.05 -18.70
N THR A 327 21.89 0.21 -18.26
CA THR A 327 22.54 0.61 -17.00
C THR A 327 21.92 -0.09 -15.78
N LYS A 328 20.58 -0.26 -15.77
CA LYS A 328 19.89 -0.99 -14.70
C LYS A 328 20.18 -2.48 -14.77
N ILE A 329 20.31 -3.05 -15.98
CA ILE A 329 20.63 -4.47 -16.17
C ILE A 329 22.04 -4.77 -15.67
N LEU A 330 23.00 -3.88 -15.97
CA LEU A 330 24.36 -3.95 -15.43
C LEU A 330 24.36 -3.85 -13.90
N LEU A 331 23.55 -2.95 -13.33
CA LEU A 331 23.36 -2.87 -11.88
C LEU A 331 22.82 -4.18 -11.30
N PHE A 332 21.86 -4.84 -11.94
CA PHE A 332 21.33 -6.13 -11.49
C PHE A 332 22.40 -7.23 -11.52
N ALA A 333 23.25 -7.25 -12.54
CA ALA A 333 24.38 -8.17 -12.63
C ALA A 333 25.38 -7.95 -11.48
N ALA A 334 25.72 -6.69 -11.19
CA ALA A 334 26.61 -6.32 -10.09
C ALA A 334 26.01 -6.68 -8.72
N GLN A 335 24.73 -6.38 -8.51
CA GLN A 335 24.03 -6.71 -7.25
C GLN A 335 23.93 -8.21 -6.98
N ALA A 336 23.77 -9.02 -8.02
CA ALA A 336 23.72 -10.48 -7.89
C ALA A 336 25.11 -11.13 -7.77
N SER A 337 26.19 -10.34 -7.78
CA SER A 337 27.55 -10.86 -7.63
C SER A 337 27.94 -10.90 -6.15
N HIS A 338 28.24 -12.09 -5.63
CA HIS A 338 28.70 -12.29 -4.26
C HIS A 338 29.85 -13.31 -4.21
N GLN A 339 30.52 -13.41 -3.06
CA GLN A 339 31.78 -14.15 -2.91
C GLN A 339 31.66 -15.66 -3.18
N LEU A 340 30.46 -16.24 -3.03
CA LEU A 340 30.22 -17.67 -3.20
C LEU A 340 29.89 -18.07 -4.65
N VAL A 341 29.80 -17.10 -5.58
CA VAL A 341 29.56 -17.38 -7.00
C VAL A 341 30.87 -17.83 -7.65
N PRO A 342 30.89 -18.94 -8.40
CA PRO A 342 32.07 -19.39 -9.13
C PRO A 342 32.63 -18.29 -10.05
N PRO A 343 33.95 -17.99 -9.96
CA PRO A 343 34.58 -16.94 -10.76
C PRO A 343 34.41 -17.14 -12.27
N GLU A 344 34.33 -18.38 -12.75
CA GLU A 344 34.13 -18.72 -14.18
C GLU A 344 32.83 -18.12 -14.75
N ILE A 345 31.76 -18.13 -13.94
CA ILE A 345 30.45 -17.60 -14.35
C ILE A 345 30.52 -16.07 -14.44
N ILE A 346 31.10 -15.42 -13.43
CA ILE A 346 31.28 -13.96 -13.42
C ILE A 346 32.22 -13.52 -14.54
N GLN A 347 33.30 -14.27 -14.80
CA GLN A 347 34.23 -14.00 -15.89
C GLN A 347 33.52 -14.03 -17.25
N SER A 348 32.60 -14.98 -17.48
CA SER A 348 31.79 -15.01 -18.69
C SER A 348 30.92 -13.75 -18.84
N VAL A 349 30.32 -13.26 -17.75
CA VAL A 349 29.55 -12.00 -17.75
C VAL A 349 30.46 -10.81 -18.06
N LEU A 350 31.62 -10.71 -17.40
CA LEU A 350 32.60 -9.64 -17.63
C LEU A 350 33.13 -9.64 -19.07
N MET A 351 33.42 -10.82 -19.64
CA MET A 351 33.85 -10.94 -21.02
C MET A 351 32.77 -10.46 -21.99
N THR A 352 31.50 -10.71 -21.67
CA THR A 352 30.37 -10.22 -22.47
C THR A 352 30.28 -8.69 -22.43
N ILE A 353 30.49 -8.09 -21.25
CA ILE A 353 30.52 -6.63 -21.09
C ILE A 353 31.69 -6.04 -21.88
N ALA A 354 32.90 -6.58 -21.73
CA ALA A 354 34.08 -6.12 -22.46
C ALA A 354 33.88 -6.18 -23.98
N ASN A 355 33.40 -7.32 -24.50
CA ASN A 355 33.20 -7.54 -25.94
C ASN A 355 32.09 -6.66 -26.54
N ASN A 356 31.08 -6.29 -25.75
CA ASN A 356 29.93 -5.55 -26.27
C ASN A 356 30.01 -4.04 -26.02
N PHE A 357 30.61 -3.60 -24.92
CA PHE A 357 30.67 -2.19 -24.51
C PHE A 357 32.04 -1.55 -24.76
N VAL A 358 33.12 -2.28 -24.48
CA VAL A 358 34.50 -1.78 -24.58
C VAL A 358 35.09 -2.15 -25.96
N THR A 359 34.50 -1.60 -27.02
CA THR A 359 34.99 -1.78 -28.40
C THR A 359 35.13 -0.44 -29.09
N ASP A 360 36.16 -0.29 -29.95
CA ASP A 360 36.46 0.96 -30.67
C ASP A 360 35.31 1.53 -31.50
N LYS A 361 34.26 0.74 -31.75
CA LYS A 361 33.06 1.12 -32.50
C LYS A 361 32.01 1.82 -31.64
N ASN A 362 32.08 1.72 -30.32
CA ASN A 362 31.10 2.28 -29.40
C ASN A 362 31.44 3.73 -29.03
N SER A 363 30.43 4.51 -28.66
CA SER A 363 30.64 5.86 -28.15
C SER A 363 31.35 5.83 -26.78
N GLY A 364 32.07 6.91 -26.45
CA GLY A 364 32.74 7.03 -25.15
C GLY A 364 31.79 6.88 -23.95
N GLU A 365 30.53 7.28 -24.09
CA GLU A 365 29.51 7.10 -23.05
C GLU A 365 29.19 5.63 -22.80
N VAL A 366 29.04 4.84 -23.86
CA VAL A 366 28.79 3.38 -23.76
C VAL A 366 29.99 2.67 -23.15
N MET A 367 31.20 3.07 -23.53
CA MET A 367 32.44 2.56 -22.94
C MET A 367 32.61 2.95 -21.47
N THR A 368 32.04 4.06 -21.03
CA THR A 368 32.08 4.48 -19.61
C THR A 368 31.06 3.73 -18.77
N VAL A 369 29.95 3.30 -19.39
CA VAL A 369 28.88 2.55 -18.73
C VAL A 369 29.23 1.07 -18.52
N GLY A 370 29.86 0.44 -19.52
CA GLY A 370 30.33 -0.94 -19.42
C GLY A 370 31.65 -1.03 -18.68
#